data_AF-A0A938GQP6-F1
#
_entry.id   AF-A0A938GQP6-F1
#
_cell.length_a   1.000
_cell.length_b   1.000
_cell.length_c   1.000
_cell.angle_alpha   90.00
_cell.angle_beta   90.00
_cell.angle_gamma   90.00
#
_symmetry.space_group_name_H-M   'P 1'
#
loop_
_entity.id
_entity.type
_entity.pdbx_description
1 polymer ?
#
loop_
_entity_poly.entity_id
_entity_poly.type
_entity_poly.pdbx_seq_one_letter_code
_entity_poly.pdbx_strand_id
1 'polypeptide(L)'
;HTTAEKRKEDLGNSLENLASFLSLAGFVALFLGGVGVGSAIHSHVREKLPNAALLRCIGLGESRTFGIYLAQALALGLLASTLGAFLGLLAQWALPHFIGSLLPVRIPFTVGIKGVAEGFALALSFCMLFALLPLLAIRRMSPWAALRVSLGGMAVRRFPWAETLVVLALVGMSASFAIRHTDKWVHGLSYALGLFGAFAFLTFLASLCVKAARRFAPSWLPYAWRQGLANLHRPNNRTALLVLSLGLGTFVLVTLHLTQKVLIAQLVQEGPSDRPNTLLFDIQPDQREGVESLLAAQGVRVLDQSAIVTLRLESLRGKTIEQMLSDTNRQVAKWALRREYRCTWRSEPSPSEKVTSGKWHPPYNPDQDPIPVSLEEGIARDLGLRLGDKLSFDLQGVELKARVASLRKVEWRRVQPNFFVVFPPGSLEGAPAFHVFVTRTSSAAQSATLQRSVVQKFPNVSAIDLTLVLNTLNAIIDKAASAIRFMALFTVGTGLLVLAGAILSGRHQRMRESALLRTLGASRAQIRGILMAEYASLGLLSAGAGCALAVVASWALARHVFKTQFSTELAALAPPLIIVTALTLVAGWLGSRSAAEEPPLESLRREST
;
A
#
# COMPACT_ATOMS: atom_id res chain seq x y z
N HIS A 1 -22.95 18.91 -14.95
CA HIS A 1 -21.76 19.47 -14.28
C HIS A 1 -21.17 18.54 -13.22
N THR A 2 -21.97 17.88 -12.37
CA THR A 2 -21.49 16.96 -11.31
C THR A 2 -20.80 15.66 -11.78
N THR A 3 -21.08 15.14 -12.97
CA THR A 3 -20.46 13.87 -13.47
C THR A 3 -19.00 14.01 -13.88
N ALA A 4 -18.60 15.17 -14.42
CA ALA A 4 -17.21 15.45 -14.76
C ALA A 4 -16.39 15.77 -13.51
N GLU A 5 -16.97 16.51 -12.56
CA GLU A 5 -16.36 16.76 -11.24
C GLU A 5 -16.17 15.48 -10.45
N LYS A 6 -17.16 14.58 -10.42
CA LYS A 6 -17.04 13.30 -9.72
C LYS A 6 -16.00 12.38 -10.36
N ARG A 7 -15.87 12.39 -11.71
CA ARG A 7 -14.75 11.70 -12.40
C ARG A 7 -13.39 12.33 -12.12
N LYS A 8 -13.31 13.66 -12.01
CA LYS A 8 -12.09 14.37 -11.58
C LYS A 8 -11.74 14.05 -10.12
N GLU A 9 -12.74 13.97 -9.25
CA GLU A 9 -12.60 13.59 -7.84
C GLU A 9 -12.13 12.15 -7.70
N ASP A 10 -12.66 11.20 -8.49
CA ASP A 10 -12.26 9.80 -8.46
C ASP A 10 -10.86 9.53 -9.06
N LEU A 11 -10.51 10.23 -10.16
CA LEU A 11 -9.14 10.22 -10.69
C LEU A 11 -8.19 10.88 -9.68
N GLY A 12 -8.64 11.96 -9.03
CA GLY A 12 -7.98 12.61 -7.91
C GLY A 12 -7.70 11.64 -6.78
N ASN A 13 -8.71 10.88 -6.33
CA ASN A 13 -8.58 9.87 -5.27
C ASN A 13 -7.59 8.77 -5.64
N SER A 14 -7.56 8.33 -6.90
CA SER A 14 -6.62 7.30 -7.36
C SER A 14 -5.18 7.83 -7.41
N LEU A 15 -4.99 9.07 -7.84
CA LEU A 15 -3.70 9.77 -7.82
C LEU A 15 -3.26 10.13 -6.39
N GLU A 16 -4.20 10.44 -5.50
CA GLU A 16 -3.96 10.71 -4.08
C GLU A 16 -3.58 9.42 -3.33
N ASN A 17 -4.23 8.29 -3.66
CA ASN A 17 -3.82 6.97 -3.17
C ASN A 17 -2.41 6.60 -3.66
N LEU A 18 -2.08 6.92 -4.92
CA LEU A 18 -0.73 6.76 -5.45
C LEU A 18 0.27 7.63 -4.69
N ALA A 19 -0.03 8.91 -4.47
CA ALA A 19 0.81 9.82 -3.70
C ALA A 19 0.99 9.34 -2.25
N SER A 20 -0.09 8.89 -1.61
CA SER A 20 -0.09 8.32 -0.26
C SER A 20 0.77 7.05 -0.19
N PHE A 21 0.70 6.19 -1.21
CA PHE A 21 1.56 5.01 -1.29
C PHE A 21 3.03 5.38 -1.49
N LEU A 22 3.34 6.33 -2.38
CA LEU A 22 4.70 6.79 -2.60
C LEU A 22 5.30 7.39 -1.32
N SER A 23 4.51 8.18 -0.59
CA SER A 23 4.89 8.71 0.72
C SER A 23 5.11 7.58 1.74
N LEU A 24 4.18 6.63 1.83
CA LEU A 24 4.29 5.47 2.72
C LEU A 24 5.54 4.62 2.41
N ALA A 25 5.83 4.36 1.13
CA ALA A 25 6.99 3.60 0.69
C ALA A 25 8.30 4.30 1.06
N GLY A 26 8.39 5.61 0.82
CA GLY A 26 9.54 6.42 1.23
C GLY A 26 9.74 6.41 2.75
N PHE A 27 8.65 6.52 3.50
CA PHE A 27 8.70 6.52 4.96
C PHE A 27 9.11 5.16 5.55
N VAL A 28 8.55 4.08 5.01
CA VAL A 28 8.92 2.69 5.31
C VAL A 28 10.42 2.47 5.04
N ALA A 29 10.94 2.94 3.90
CA ALA A 29 12.35 2.81 3.57
C ALA A 29 13.25 3.60 4.54
N LEU A 30 12.83 4.81 4.92
CA LEU A 30 13.54 5.64 5.91
C LEU A 30 13.60 4.97 7.29
N PHE A 31 12.48 4.39 7.74
CA PHE A 31 12.41 3.68 9.01
C PHE A 31 13.28 2.41 9.01
N LEU A 32 13.22 1.64 7.92
CA LEU A 32 14.06 0.47 7.72
C LEU A 32 15.55 0.83 7.78
N GLY A 33 15.94 1.91 7.12
CA GLY A 33 17.29 2.47 7.22
C GLY A 33 17.65 2.85 8.66
N GLY A 34 16.75 3.52 9.37
CA GLY A 34 16.92 3.90 10.77
C GLY A 34 17.17 2.71 11.70
N VAL A 35 16.39 1.63 11.56
CA VAL A 35 16.59 0.38 12.32
C VAL A 35 17.97 -0.21 12.04
N GLY A 36 18.39 -0.21 10.76
CA GLY A 36 19.73 -0.64 10.37
C GLY A 36 20.84 0.18 11.03
N VAL A 37 20.72 1.51 11.00
CA VAL A 37 21.65 2.44 11.67
C VAL A 37 21.68 2.19 13.18
N GLY A 38 20.52 2.09 13.82
CA GLY A 38 20.43 1.84 15.26
C GLY A 38 21.10 0.52 15.66
N SER A 39 20.91 -0.54 14.88
CA SER A 39 21.56 -1.83 15.10
C SER A 39 23.09 -1.76 14.91
N ALA A 40 23.54 -1.10 13.83
CA ALA A 40 24.97 -0.95 13.54
C ALA A 40 25.68 -0.14 14.63
N ILE A 41 25.08 0.99 15.04
CA ILE A 41 25.63 1.84 16.11
C ILE A 41 25.58 1.11 17.45
N HIS A 42 24.52 0.36 17.76
CA HIS A 42 24.49 -0.47 18.98
C HIS A 42 25.68 -1.44 19.04
N SER A 43 25.99 -2.10 17.92
CA SER A 43 27.13 -3.00 17.82
C SER A 43 28.47 -2.26 17.96
N HIS A 44 28.62 -1.13 17.25
CA HIS A 44 29.83 -0.31 17.31
C HIS A 44 30.09 0.22 18.71
N VAL A 45 29.05 0.74 19.37
CA VAL A 45 29.12 1.21 20.75
C VAL A 45 29.59 0.08 21.65
N ARG A 46 28.98 -1.11 21.58
CA ARG A 46 29.37 -2.27 22.39
C ARG A 46 30.83 -2.66 22.22
N GLU A 47 31.35 -2.64 20.99
CA GLU A 47 32.76 -2.94 20.70
C GLU A 47 33.70 -1.90 21.30
N LYS A 48 33.30 -0.62 21.30
CA LYS A 48 34.11 0.49 21.79
C LYS A 48 33.90 0.82 23.27
N LEU A 49 33.01 0.10 23.98
CA LEU A 49 32.79 0.29 25.42
C LEU A 49 34.08 0.18 26.26
N PRO A 50 34.99 -0.78 26.04
CA PRO A 50 36.25 -0.85 26.80
C PRO A 50 37.12 0.39 26.59
N ASN A 51 37.22 0.87 25.35
CA ASN A 51 38.00 2.06 25.01
C ASN A 51 37.38 3.33 25.65
N ALA A 52 36.06 3.45 25.62
CA ALA A 52 35.35 4.55 26.27
C ALA A 52 35.60 4.56 27.78
N ALA A 53 35.67 3.37 28.40
CA ALA A 53 35.97 3.26 29.82
C ALA A 53 37.43 3.60 30.15
N LEU A 54 38.39 3.19 29.32
CA LEU A 54 39.80 3.60 29.47
C LEU A 54 39.94 5.13 29.40
N LEU A 55 39.29 5.79 28.44
CA LEU A 55 39.26 7.25 28.35
C LEU A 55 38.69 7.90 29.63
N ARG A 56 37.63 7.31 30.21
CA ARG A 56 37.06 7.77 31.49
C ARG A 56 38.01 7.55 32.66
N CYS A 57 38.77 6.44 32.69
CA CYS A 57 39.79 6.20 33.71
C CYS A 57 40.95 7.21 33.63
N ILE A 58 41.26 7.71 32.42
CA ILE A 58 42.28 8.75 32.18
C ILE A 58 41.75 10.17 32.50
N GLY A 59 40.49 10.31 32.93
CA GLY A 59 39.91 11.57 33.40
C GLY A 59 38.98 12.27 32.40
N LEU A 60 38.63 11.63 31.28
CA LEU A 60 37.67 12.21 30.34
C LEU A 60 36.24 12.21 30.94
N GLY A 61 35.60 13.39 30.99
CA GLY A 61 34.23 13.52 31.50
C GLY A 61 33.18 12.81 30.65
N GLU A 62 32.01 12.52 31.24
CA GLU A 62 30.92 11.78 30.59
C GLU A 62 30.41 12.45 29.31
N SER A 63 30.20 13.77 29.35
CA SER A 63 29.73 14.55 28.21
C SER A 63 30.75 14.62 27.07
N ARG A 64 32.05 14.65 27.39
CA ARG A 64 33.12 14.65 26.38
C ARG A 64 33.25 13.28 25.72
N THR A 65 33.21 12.21 26.51
CA THR A 65 33.22 10.83 25.99
C THR A 65 32.03 10.59 25.06
N PHE A 66 30.83 10.97 25.48
CA PHE A 66 29.62 10.91 24.65
C PHE A 66 29.75 11.77 23.38
N GLY A 67 30.29 12.99 23.49
CA GLY A 67 30.48 13.91 22.38
C GLY A 67 31.37 13.35 21.26
N ILE A 68 32.41 12.57 21.60
CA ILE A 68 33.28 11.92 20.60
C ILE A 68 32.48 10.95 19.73
N TYR A 69 31.71 10.05 20.34
CA TYR A 69 30.92 9.07 19.59
C TYR A 69 29.72 9.71 18.88
N LEU A 70 29.14 10.78 19.44
CA LEU A 70 28.12 11.57 18.76
C LEU A 70 28.69 12.26 17.51
N ALA A 71 29.90 12.83 17.58
CA ALA A 71 30.57 13.45 16.44
C ALA A 71 30.90 12.41 15.35
N GLN A 72 31.32 11.20 15.74
CA GLN A 72 31.51 10.09 14.78
C GLN A 72 30.19 9.70 14.09
N ALA A 73 29.12 9.55 14.86
CA ALA A 73 27.79 9.29 14.30
C ALA A 73 27.32 10.43 13.37
N LEU A 74 27.65 11.69 13.69
CA LEU A 74 27.34 12.85 12.86
C LEU A 74 28.12 12.86 11.55
N ALA A 75 29.42 12.59 11.60
CA ALA A 75 30.24 12.48 10.39
C ALA A 75 29.73 11.36 9.47
N LEU A 76 29.43 10.18 10.03
CA LEU A 76 28.87 9.06 9.27
C LEU A 76 27.48 9.37 8.73
N GLY A 77 26.63 10.02 9.53
CA GLY A 77 25.29 10.44 9.11
C GLY A 77 25.32 11.48 7.99
N LEU A 78 26.22 12.46 8.06
CA LEU A 78 26.41 13.45 6.99
C LEU A 78 26.89 12.79 5.69
N LEU A 79 27.89 11.91 5.77
CA LEU A 79 28.39 11.16 4.60
C LEU A 79 27.31 10.25 4.00
N ALA A 80 26.54 9.56 4.84
CA ALA A 80 25.45 8.70 4.37
C ALA A 80 24.32 9.52 3.72
N SER A 81 23.96 10.65 4.30
CA SER A 81 22.93 11.54 3.74
C SER A 81 23.38 12.21 2.44
N THR A 82 24.66 12.60 2.29
CA THR A 82 25.17 13.14 1.02
C THR A 82 25.21 12.07 -0.06
N LEU A 83 25.74 10.88 0.26
CA LEU A 83 25.76 9.75 -0.68
C LEU A 83 24.34 9.32 -1.06
N GLY A 84 23.41 9.28 -0.11
CA GLY A 84 22.01 8.97 -0.32
C GLY A 84 21.30 10.00 -1.21
N ALA A 85 21.56 11.30 -0.99
CA ALA A 85 21.04 12.37 -1.85
C ALA A 85 21.60 12.25 -3.28
N PHE A 86 22.90 11.96 -3.42
CA PHE A 86 23.54 11.73 -4.72
C PHE A 86 22.93 10.53 -5.45
N LEU A 87 22.78 9.39 -4.76
CA LEU A 87 22.13 8.20 -5.32
C LEU A 87 20.66 8.46 -5.67
N GLY A 88 19.95 9.26 -4.88
CA GLY A 88 18.59 9.69 -5.17
C GLY A 88 18.50 10.55 -6.43
N LEU A 89 19.42 11.49 -6.63
CA LEU A 89 19.52 12.29 -7.86
C LEU A 89 19.88 11.42 -9.07
N LEU A 90 20.80 10.47 -8.90
CA LEU A 90 21.17 9.51 -9.94
C LEU A 90 19.97 8.63 -10.32
N ALA A 91 19.19 8.17 -9.34
CA ALA A 91 17.95 7.45 -9.58
C ALA A 91 16.92 8.32 -10.32
N GLN A 92 16.74 9.59 -9.91
CA GLN A 92 15.86 10.55 -10.58
C GLN A 92 16.29 10.80 -12.04
N TRP A 93 17.59 10.79 -12.32
CA TRP A 93 18.14 10.95 -13.68
C TRP A 93 17.99 9.69 -14.53
N ALA A 94 18.23 8.51 -13.95
CA ALA A 94 18.15 7.23 -14.65
C ALA A 94 16.70 6.81 -14.96
N LEU A 95 15.76 7.14 -14.08
CA LEU A 95 14.37 6.66 -14.16
C LEU A 95 13.66 7.05 -15.47
N PRO A 96 13.75 8.29 -15.98
CA PRO A 96 13.18 8.66 -17.26
C PRO A 96 13.85 7.96 -18.45
N HIS A 97 15.08 7.44 -18.34
CA HIS A 97 15.71 6.68 -19.43
C HIS A 97 15.15 5.25 -19.53
N PHE A 98 14.96 4.59 -18.38
CA PHE A 98 14.42 3.22 -18.34
C PHE A 98 12.90 3.18 -18.56
N ILE A 99 12.19 4.24 -18.21
CA ILE A 99 10.72 4.32 -18.31
C ILE A 99 10.28 5.28 -19.43
N GLY A 100 11.21 6.02 -20.06
CA GLY A 100 10.93 7.04 -21.07
C GLY A 100 10.20 6.54 -22.31
N SER A 101 10.49 5.31 -22.74
CA SER A 101 9.78 4.65 -23.84
C SER A 101 8.30 4.37 -23.54
N LEU A 102 7.91 4.38 -22.27
CA LEU A 102 6.53 4.23 -21.79
C LEU A 102 5.85 5.59 -21.49
N LEU A 103 6.58 6.71 -21.65
CA LEU A 103 6.12 8.05 -21.32
C LEU A 103 5.83 8.88 -22.59
N PRO A 104 4.56 9.06 -23.00
CA PRO A 104 4.18 10.03 -24.05
C PRO A 104 4.40 11.51 -23.70
N VAL A 105 5.06 11.83 -22.57
CA VAL A 105 5.38 13.18 -22.14
C VAL A 105 6.83 13.22 -21.68
N ARG A 106 7.64 14.16 -22.19
CA ARG A 106 8.99 14.39 -21.70
C ARG A 106 8.91 14.90 -20.27
N ILE A 107 9.41 14.14 -19.30
CA ILE A 107 9.58 14.62 -17.93
C ILE A 107 10.91 15.36 -17.91
N PRO A 108 10.94 16.71 -17.81
CA PRO A 108 12.19 17.43 -17.69
C PRO A 108 12.84 17.07 -16.36
N PHE A 109 14.12 16.68 -16.40
CA PHE A 109 14.90 16.51 -15.18
C PHE A 109 15.15 17.89 -14.57
N THR A 110 14.44 18.22 -13.50
CA THR A 110 14.68 19.41 -12.70
C THR A 110 15.15 19.02 -11.31
N VAL A 111 16.28 19.59 -10.90
CA VAL A 111 16.80 19.40 -9.53
C VAL A 111 16.10 20.40 -8.63
N GLY A 112 15.09 19.93 -7.91
CA GLY A 112 14.43 20.72 -6.87
C GLY A 112 15.32 20.81 -5.64
N ILE A 113 16.06 21.92 -5.49
CA ILE A 113 16.96 22.15 -4.33
C ILE A 113 16.22 21.94 -3.00
N LYS A 114 14.95 22.39 -2.91
CA LYS A 114 14.11 22.18 -1.72
C LYS A 114 13.91 20.70 -1.39
N GLY A 115 13.60 19.86 -2.38
CA GLY A 115 13.38 18.42 -2.16
C GLY A 115 14.65 17.69 -1.75
N VAL A 116 15.80 18.06 -2.33
CA VAL A 116 17.12 17.52 -1.92
C VAL A 116 17.44 17.93 -0.47
N ALA A 117 17.22 19.19 -0.11
CA ALA A 117 17.45 19.68 1.25
C ALA A 117 16.53 19.01 2.28
N GLU A 118 15.24 18.85 1.96
CA GLU A 118 14.27 18.15 2.82
C GLU A 118 14.66 16.68 2.99
N GLY A 119 14.98 15.97 1.91
CA GLY A 119 15.42 14.57 1.95
C GLY A 119 16.70 14.39 2.77
N PHE A 120 17.68 15.28 2.59
CA PHE A 120 18.92 15.29 3.35
C PHE A 120 18.67 15.52 4.86
N ALA A 121 17.86 16.53 5.19
CA ALA A 121 17.54 16.86 6.58
C ALA A 121 16.76 15.73 7.27
N LEU A 122 15.82 15.11 6.58
CA LEU A 122 15.05 13.96 7.09
C LEU A 122 15.96 12.76 7.33
N ALA A 123 16.81 12.40 6.37
CA ALA A 123 17.76 11.30 6.50
C ALA A 123 18.73 11.51 7.66
N LEU A 124 19.32 12.70 7.76
CA LEU A 124 20.23 13.05 8.85
C LEU A 124 19.54 12.99 10.21
N SER A 125 18.33 13.53 10.31
CA SER A 125 17.55 13.54 11.55
C SER A 125 17.18 12.12 11.98
N PHE A 126 16.71 11.27 11.05
CA PHE A 126 16.38 9.87 11.34
C PHE A 126 17.62 9.09 11.78
N CYS A 127 18.73 9.25 11.06
CA CYS A 127 20.01 8.64 11.42
C CYS A 127 20.43 9.03 12.84
N MET A 128 20.33 10.32 13.18
CA MET A 128 20.65 10.85 14.51
C MET A 128 19.76 10.29 15.61
N LEU A 129 18.44 10.29 15.42
CA LEU A 129 17.49 9.78 16.41
C LEU A 129 17.71 8.29 16.70
N PHE A 130 17.93 7.48 15.67
CA PHE A 130 18.23 6.06 15.83
C PHE A 130 19.63 5.80 16.40
N ALA A 131 20.61 6.66 16.11
CA ALA A 131 21.95 6.61 16.70
C ALA A 131 21.96 6.96 18.19
N LEU A 132 21.11 7.91 18.60
CA LEU A 132 21.13 8.47 19.94
C LEU A 132 20.73 7.45 21.00
N LEU A 133 19.77 6.55 20.69
CA LEU A 133 19.33 5.46 21.58
C LEU A 133 20.50 4.59 22.07
N PRO A 134 21.30 3.93 21.21
CA PRO A 134 22.46 3.15 21.64
C PRO A 134 23.59 4.01 22.23
N LEU A 135 23.78 5.25 21.77
CA LEU A 135 24.84 6.14 22.29
C LEU A 135 24.60 6.57 23.74
N LEU A 136 23.34 6.75 24.15
CA LEU A 136 23.00 7.10 25.54
C LEU A 136 23.46 6.03 26.55
N ALA A 137 23.67 4.78 26.11
CA ALA A 137 24.23 3.72 26.95
C ALA A 137 25.68 4.03 27.40
N ILE A 138 26.47 4.72 26.57
CA ILE A 138 27.86 5.11 26.89
C ILE A 138 27.90 6.06 28.09
N ARG A 139 26.95 7.01 28.15
CA ARG A 139 26.88 8.00 29.22
C ARG A 139 26.74 7.36 30.60
N ARG A 140 26.08 6.20 30.67
CA ARG A 140 25.73 5.51 31.93
C ARG A 140 26.76 4.52 32.44
N MET A 141 27.82 4.23 31.68
CA MET A 141 28.80 3.25 32.11
C MET A 141 29.77 3.84 33.14
N SER A 142 29.64 3.41 34.40
CA SER A 142 30.67 3.67 35.40
C SER A 142 32.01 3.03 34.98
N PRO A 143 33.16 3.67 35.24
CA PRO A 143 34.49 3.10 34.96
C PRO A 143 34.69 1.69 35.56
N TRP A 144 34.05 1.44 36.71
CA TRP A 144 34.03 0.14 37.40
C TRP A 144 33.33 -0.99 36.63
N ALA A 145 32.29 -0.68 35.84
CA ALA A 145 31.55 -1.67 35.05
C ALA A 145 32.37 -2.22 33.86
N ALA A 146 33.38 -1.47 33.41
CA ALA A 146 34.28 -1.90 32.35
C ALA A 146 35.45 -2.77 32.84
N LEU A 147 35.81 -2.69 34.12
CA LEU A 147 36.87 -3.49 34.72
C LEU A 147 36.37 -4.86 35.23
N ARG A 148 35.06 -5.01 35.51
CA ARG A 148 34.41 -6.30 35.87
C ARG A 148 33.36 -6.74 34.85
N VAL A 149 33.77 -6.88 33.59
CA VAL A 149 32.92 -7.36 32.48
C VAL A 149 32.27 -8.73 32.76
N SER A 150 32.78 -9.51 33.73
CA SER A 150 32.35 -10.88 34.03
C SER A 150 31.24 -11.04 35.08
N LEU A 151 30.87 -10.00 35.85
CA LEU A 151 29.88 -10.14 36.93
C LEU A 151 28.66 -9.23 36.73
N GLY A 152 27.73 -9.71 35.91
CA GLY A 152 26.30 -9.49 36.11
C GLY A 152 25.75 -8.10 35.77
N GLY A 153 25.03 -8.05 34.63
CA GLY A 153 23.88 -7.17 34.38
C GLY A 153 24.13 -5.68 34.54
N MET A 154 24.05 -4.91 33.45
CA MET A 154 23.77 -3.47 33.54
C MET A 154 22.62 -3.29 34.53
N ALA A 155 22.90 -2.72 35.71
CA ALA A 155 21.91 -2.52 36.73
C ALA A 155 20.74 -1.78 36.10
N VAL A 156 19.58 -2.42 36.06
CA VAL A 156 18.32 -1.82 35.61
C VAL A 156 17.93 -0.78 36.64
N ARG A 157 18.53 0.41 36.58
CA ARG A 157 18.07 1.58 37.31
C ARG A 157 16.94 2.23 36.47
N ARG A 158 15.86 2.57 37.18
CA ARG A 158 14.54 3.00 36.68
C ARG A 158 14.60 3.91 35.45
N PHE A 159 13.73 3.59 34.48
CA PHE A 159 13.27 4.39 33.33
C PHE A 159 13.92 5.79 33.22
N PRO A 160 14.99 5.91 32.44
CA PRO A 160 15.64 7.19 32.21
C PRO A 160 14.77 8.00 31.26
N TRP A 161 14.31 9.14 31.75
CA TRP A 161 13.58 10.16 30.98
C TRP A 161 14.25 10.48 29.64
N ALA A 162 15.59 10.45 29.55
CA ALA A 162 16.32 10.69 28.32
C ALA A 162 16.04 9.65 27.20
N GLU A 163 15.97 8.35 27.51
CA GLU A 163 15.58 7.34 26.50
C GLU A 163 14.13 7.50 26.07
N THR A 164 13.26 7.83 27.04
CA THR A 164 11.85 8.07 26.79
C THR A 164 11.67 9.30 25.89
N LEU A 165 12.44 10.36 26.10
CA LEU A 165 12.45 11.54 25.24
C LEU A 165 12.95 11.24 23.83
N VAL A 166 13.96 10.38 23.65
CA VAL A 166 14.41 10.00 22.30
C VAL A 166 13.36 9.16 21.58
N VAL A 167 12.70 8.22 22.27
CA VAL A 167 11.57 7.47 21.70
C VAL A 167 10.40 8.41 21.37
N LEU A 168 10.07 9.35 22.26
CA LEU A 168 9.04 10.36 22.01
C LEU A 168 9.40 11.27 20.83
N ALA A 169 10.67 11.65 20.67
CA ALA A 169 11.13 12.44 19.54
C ALA A 169 11.08 11.64 18.24
N LEU A 170 11.39 10.33 18.27
CA LEU A 170 11.26 9.44 17.12
C LEU A 170 9.78 9.32 16.69
N VAL A 171 8.89 9.12 17.67
CA VAL A 171 7.44 9.05 17.46
C VAL A 171 6.89 10.40 16.98
N GLY A 172 7.32 11.51 17.59
CA GLY A 172 6.90 12.86 17.23
C GLY A 172 7.36 13.27 15.84
N MET A 173 8.59 12.92 15.46
CA MET A 173 9.09 13.16 14.11
C MET A 173 8.40 12.28 13.08
N SER A 174 8.13 11.02 13.42
CA SER A 174 7.36 10.09 12.59
C SER A 174 5.93 10.58 12.37
N ALA A 175 5.28 11.06 13.43
CA ALA A 175 3.95 11.65 13.37
C ALA A 175 3.94 12.95 12.57
N SER A 176 4.90 13.87 12.82
CA SER A 176 5.03 15.14 12.10
C SER A 176 5.23 14.94 10.60
N PHE A 177 6.07 13.98 10.20
CA PHE A 177 6.25 13.60 8.81
C PHE A 177 4.95 13.06 8.18
N ALA A 178 4.26 12.16 8.88
CA ALA A 178 3.00 11.60 8.39
C ALA A 178 1.88 12.65 8.29
N ILE A 179 1.80 13.59 9.23
CA ILE A 179 0.83 14.69 9.22
C ILE A 179 1.06 15.62 8.02
N ARG A 180 2.31 16.00 7.76
CA ARG A 180 2.66 16.87 6.64
C ARG A 180 2.35 16.26 5.26
N HIS A 181 2.26 14.94 5.16
CA HIS A 181 2.03 14.25 3.90
C HIS A 181 0.64 13.62 3.73
N THR A 182 -0.15 13.44 4.80
CA THR A 182 -1.44 12.72 4.74
C THR A 182 -2.64 13.60 5.11
N ASP A 183 -2.43 14.90 5.41
CA ASP A 183 -3.43 15.90 5.86
C ASP A 183 -4.28 15.53 7.11
N LYS A 184 -4.23 14.28 7.59
CA LYS A 184 -5.03 13.73 8.68
C LYS A 184 -4.14 13.14 9.78
N TRP A 185 -4.22 13.74 10.97
CA TRP A 185 -3.47 13.35 12.17
C TRP A 185 -3.74 11.91 12.63
N VAL A 186 -4.94 11.38 12.35
CA VAL A 186 -5.34 10.01 12.71
C VAL A 186 -4.44 8.97 12.03
N HIS A 187 -4.09 9.18 10.75
CA HIS A 187 -3.23 8.24 10.02
C HIS A 187 -1.81 8.24 10.60
N GLY A 188 -1.25 9.41 10.91
CA GLY A 188 0.08 9.53 11.53
C GLY A 188 0.17 8.87 12.91
N LEU A 189 -0.83 9.09 13.78
CA LEU A 189 -0.88 8.47 15.10
C LEU A 189 -1.08 6.95 15.01
N SER A 190 -1.98 6.49 14.13
CA SER A 190 -2.23 5.06 13.94
C SER A 190 -0.99 4.31 13.44
N TYR A 191 -0.19 4.94 12.59
CA TYR A 191 1.07 4.39 12.12
C TYR A 191 2.09 4.27 13.26
N ALA A 192 2.29 5.34 14.03
CA ALA A 192 3.23 5.32 15.16
C ALA A 192 2.86 4.24 16.20
N LEU A 193 1.56 4.13 16.52
CA LEU A 193 1.05 3.08 17.41
C LEU A 193 1.21 1.68 16.80
N GLY A 194 0.93 1.52 15.51
CA GLY A 194 1.10 0.24 14.81
C GLY A 194 2.57 -0.22 14.81
N LEU A 195 3.50 0.71 14.62
CA LEU A 195 4.94 0.45 14.63
C LEU A 195 5.45 0.06 16.03
N PHE A 196 5.01 0.80 17.05
CA PHE A 196 5.27 0.45 18.44
C PHE A 196 4.68 -0.91 18.80
N GLY A 197 3.45 -1.19 18.34
CA GLY A 197 2.78 -2.48 18.47
C GLY A 197 3.56 -3.62 17.82
N ALA A 198 4.08 -3.41 16.59
CA ALA A 198 4.94 -4.38 15.91
C ALA A 198 6.24 -4.65 16.68
N PHE A 199 6.89 -3.60 17.17
CA PHE A 199 8.10 -3.73 18.01
C PHE A 199 7.82 -4.50 19.30
N ALA A 200 6.73 -4.15 20.01
CA ALA A 200 6.30 -4.83 21.23
C ALA A 200 5.95 -6.29 20.97
N PHE A 201 5.24 -6.59 19.89
CA PHE A 201 4.90 -7.95 19.48
C PHE A 201 6.14 -8.79 19.14
N LEU A 202 7.08 -8.25 18.36
CA LEU A 202 8.33 -8.95 18.04
C LEU A 202 9.18 -9.20 19.28
N THR A 203 9.21 -8.24 20.22
CA THR A 203 9.90 -8.41 21.51
C THR A 203 9.24 -9.49 22.35
N PHE A 204 7.91 -9.48 22.42
CA PHE A 204 7.12 -10.51 23.09
C PHE A 204 7.40 -11.89 22.49
N LEU A 205 7.34 -12.01 21.15
CA LEU A 205 7.58 -13.26 20.45
C LEU A 205 9.02 -13.76 20.64
N ALA A 206 10.01 -12.88 20.58
CA ALA A 206 11.40 -13.24 20.87
C ALA A 206 11.55 -13.77 22.31
N SER A 207 10.91 -13.13 23.28
CA SER A 207 10.92 -13.58 24.67
C SER A 207 10.22 -14.92 24.86
N LEU A 208 9.12 -15.14 24.14
CA LEU A 208 8.39 -16.41 24.12
C LEU A 208 9.24 -17.51 23.50
N CYS A 209 9.92 -17.24 22.39
CA CYS A 209 10.82 -18.19 21.74
C CYS A 209 11.99 -18.58 22.67
N VAL A 210 12.60 -17.62 23.36
CA VAL A 210 13.65 -17.88 24.36
C VAL A 210 13.14 -18.78 25.49
N LYS A 211 11.93 -18.51 26.02
CA LYS A 211 11.30 -19.33 27.07
C LYS A 211 10.91 -20.72 26.57
N ALA A 212 10.38 -20.82 25.35
CA ALA A 212 10.00 -22.07 24.71
C ALA A 212 11.23 -22.93 24.40
N ALA A 213 12.29 -22.36 23.84
CA ALA A 213 13.56 -23.04 23.60
C ALA A 213 14.18 -23.57 24.90
N ARG A 214 14.03 -22.85 26.02
CA ARG A 214 14.47 -23.33 27.34
C ARG A 214 13.65 -24.52 27.84
N ARG A 215 12.32 -24.53 27.61
CA ARG A 215 11.40 -25.52 28.19
C ARG A 215 11.19 -26.76 27.32
N PHE A 216 11.31 -26.62 26.00
CA PHE A 216 10.89 -27.62 25.01
C PHE A 216 12.00 -28.02 24.05
N ALA A 217 13.29 -27.79 24.36
CA ALA A 217 14.40 -28.27 23.52
C ALA A 217 14.28 -29.79 23.30
N PRO A 218 13.85 -30.25 22.12
CA PRO A 218 13.47 -31.64 21.95
C PRO A 218 14.69 -32.55 22.01
N SER A 219 14.65 -33.58 22.86
CA SER A 219 15.74 -34.54 23.06
C SER A 219 15.98 -35.45 21.86
N TRP A 220 15.00 -35.58 20.95
CA TRP A 220 15.06 -36.41 19.74
C TRP A 220 15.83 -35.76 18.57
N LEU A 221 16.17 -34.48 18.66
CA LEU A 221 16.92 -33.80 17.60
C LEU A 221 18.42 -34.14 17.65
N PRO A 222 19.10 -34.20 16.49
CA PRO A 222 20.56 -34.35 16.43
C PRO A 222 21.26 -33.27 17.27
N TYR A 223 22.44 -33.60 17.81
CA TYR A 223 23.22 -32.71 18.69
C TYR A 223 23.35 -31.28 18.15
N ALA A 224 23.64 -31.13 16.84
CA ALA A 224 23.78 -29.83 16.20
C ALA A 224 22.51 -28.97 16.27
N TRP A 225 21.33 -29.56 16.06
CA TRP A 225 20.04 -28.86 16.15
C TRP A 225 19.68 -28.54 17.59
N ARG A 226 19.88 -29.49 18.50
CA ARG A 226 19.64 -29.30 19.94
C ARG A 226 20.50 -28.16 20.49
N GLN A 227 21.79 -28.14 20.14
CA GLN A 227 22.73 -27.11 20.54
C GLN A 227 22.41 -25.75 19.88
N GLY A 228 22.02 -25.74 18.61
CA GLY A 228 21.59 -24.52 17.91
C GLY A 228 20.34 -23.89 18.54
N LEU A 229 19.34 -24.69 18.94
CA LEU A 229 18.18 -24.20 19.69
C LEU A 229 18.56 -23.76 21.10
N ALA A 230 19.46 -24.47 21.78
CA ALA A 230 19.93 -24.09 23.12
C ALA A 230 20.68 -22.76 23.11
N ASN A 231 21.42 -22.45 22.03
CA ASN A 231 22.07 -21.16 21.85
C ASN A 231 21.09 -19.99 21.92
N LEU A 232 19.83 -20.17 21.45
CA LEU A 232 18.79 -19.14 21.48
C LEU A 232 18.48 -18.64 22.90
N HIS A 233 18.66 -19.47 23.94
CA HIS A 233 18.31 -19.12 25.31
C HIS A 233 19.51 -18.59 26.13
N ARG A 234 20.75 -18.78 25.68
CA ARG A 234 21.98 -18.54 26.48
C ARG A 234 22.01 -17.13 27.13
N PRO A 235 22.46 -16.99 28.39
CA PRO A 235 22.63 -15.68 29.03
C PRO A 235 23.55 -14.78 28.17
N ASN A 236 23.15 -13.51 27.99
CA ASN A 236 23.80 -12.52 27.11
C ASN A 236 23.66 -12.80 25.59
N ASN A 237 22.71 -13.64 25.18
CA ASN A 237 22.43 -13.92 23.77
C ASN A 237 21.66 -12.78 23.07
N ARG A 238 21.98 -12.56 21.79
CA ARG A 238 21.42 -11.53 20.91
C ARG A 238 20.18 -11.98 20.14
N THR A 239 19.56 -13.13 20.46
CA THR A 239 18.35 -13.61 19.77
C THR A 239 17.25 -12.56 19.72
N ALA A 240 16.99 -11.84 20.82
CA ALA A 240 15.97 -10.78 20.82
C ALA A 240 16.31 -9.65 19.84
N LEU A 241 17.58 -9.26 19.74
CA LEU A 241 18.03 -8.23 18.82
C LEU A 241 17.92 -8.69 17.36
N LEU A 242 18.31 -9.93 17.06
CA LEU A 242 18.22 -10.50 15.71
C LEU A 242 16.77 -10.71 15.28
N VAL A 243 15.91 -11.26 16.15
CA VAL A 243 14.48 -11.44 15.86
C VAL A 243 13.80 -10.10 15.65
N LEU A 244 14.14 -9.09 16.45
CA LEU A 244 13.57 -7.77 16.30
C LEU A 244 14.05 -7.08 15.01
N SER A 245 15.35 -7.11 14.72
CA SER A 245 15.91 -6.47 13.52
C SER A 245 15.43 -7.16 12.23
N LEU A 246 15.54 -8.49 12.16
CA LEU A 246 15.11 -9.27 11.00
C LEU A 246 13.59 -9.31 10.86
N GLY A 247 12.86 -9.43 11.97
CA GLY A 247 11.40 -9.50 11.99
C GLY A 247 10.77 -8.15 11.62
N LEU A 248 11.31 -7.04 12.13
CA LEU A 248 10.86 -5.70 11.79
C LEU A 248 11.21 -5.37 10.33
N GLY A 249 12.40 -5.75 9.87
CA GLY A 249 12.79 -5.62 8.46
C GLY A 249 11.86 -6.40 7.53
N THR A 250 11.55 -7.65 7.89
CA THR A 250 10.61 -8.49 7.12
C THR A 250 9.20 -7.93 7.16
N PHE A 251 8.71 -7.51 8.33
CA PHE A 251 7.40 -6.88 8.49
C PHE A 251 7.24 -5.69 7.55
N VAL A 252 8.20 -4.77 7.58
CA VAL A 252 8.18 -3.54 6.78
C VAL A 252 8.23 -3.87 5.28
N LEU A 253 9.13 -4.76 4.86
CA LEU A 253 9.28 -5.20 3.47
C LEU A 253 8.02 -5.90 2.93
N VAL A 254 7.47 -6.85 3.69
CA VAL A 254 6.30 -7.63 3.27
C VAL A 254 5.05 -6.76 3.28
N THR A 255 4.88 -5.87 4.26
CA THR A 255 3.75 -4.92 4.28
C THR A 255 3.73 -4.07 3.03
N LEU A 256 4.90 -3.58 2.59
CA LEU A 256 5.01 -2.82 1.37
C LEU A 256 4.69 -3.67 0.14
N HIS A 257 5.23 -4.88 0.05
CA HIS A 257 4.99 -5.79 -1.07
C HIS A 257 3.50 -6.18 -1.21
N LEU A 258 2.83 -6.47 -0.09
CA LEU A 258 1.39 -6.80 -0.10
C LEU A 258 0.54 -5.58 -0.47
N THR A 259 0.85 -4.41 0.10
CA THR A 259 0.17 -3.15 -0.22
C THR A 259 0.33 -2.80 -1.70
N GLN A 260 1.53 -2.99 -2.25
CA GLN A 260 1.82 -2.82 -3.67
C GLN A 260 0.93 -3.72 -4.53
N LYS A 261 0.79 -5.01 -4.20
CA LYS A 261 -0.08 -5.94 -4.94
C LYS A 261 -1.54 -5.48 -4.91
N VAL A 262 -2.04 -5.06 -3.75
CA VAL A 262 -3.41 -4.54 -3.61
C VAL A 262 -3.64 -3.32 -4.49
N LEU A 263 -2.67 -2.40 -4.56
CA LEU A 263 -2.77 -1.20 -5.40
C LEU A 263 -2.65 -1.52 -6.88
N ILE A 264 -1.66 -2.31 -7.30
CA ILE A 264 -1.50 -2.70 -8.72
C ILE A 264 -2.74 -3.45 -9.21
N ALA A 265 -3.30 -4.37 -8.40
CA ALA A 265 -4.51 -5.10 -8.76
C ALA A 265 -5.74 -4.18 -8.93
N GLN A 266 -5.78 -3.03 -8.26
CA GLN A 266 -6.82 -2.03 -8.45
C GLN A 266 -6.60 -1.18 -9.69
N LEU A 267 -5.35 -0.78 -9.94
CA LEU A 267 -4.99 0.03 -11.10
C LEU A 267 -5.15 -0.77 -12.40
N VAL A 268 -4.62 -1.99 -12.42
CA VAL A 268 -4.62 -2.90 -13.57
C VAL A 268 -5.78 -3.87 -13.46
N GLN A 269 -6.97 -3.44 -13.01
CA GLN A 269 -8.15 -4.25 -13.33
C GLN A 269 -8.27 -4.28 -14.85
N GLU A 270 -7.69 -5.32 -15.44
CA GLU A 270 -7.92 -5.72 -16.80
C GLU A 270 -9.43 -5.75 -16.96
N GLY A 271 -9.89 -5.07 -17.98
CA GLY A 271 -11.25 -5.32 -18.40
C GLY A 271 -11.37 -6.77 -18.77
N PRO A 272 -12.58 -7.32 -18.75
CA PRO A 272 -12.86 -8.37 -19.71
C PRO A 272 -12.24 -7.93 -21.04
N SER A 273 -11.52 -8.84 -21.70
CA SER A 273 -11.00 -8.64 -23.05
C SER A 273 -12.07 -8.14 -24.02
N ASP A 274 -13.36 -8.28 -23.64
CA ASP A 274 -14.56 -7.76 -24.29
C ASP A 274 -15.05 -6.37 -23.82
N ARG A 275 -14.17 -5.48 -23.32
CA ARG A 275 -14.57 -4.11 -22.95
C ARG A 275 -15.13 -3.34 -24.16
N PRO A 276 -16.28 -2.66 -24.02
CA PRO A 276 -16.80 -1.79 -25.07
C PRO A 276 -15.87 -0.60 -25.34
N ASN A 277 -15.68 -0.26 -26.61
CA ASN A 277 -14.87 0.88 -27.05
C ASN A 277 -15.56 1.76 -28.08
N THR A 278 -16.73 1.38 -28.59
CA THR A 278 -17.47 2.18 -29.57
C THR A 278 -18.93 2.30 -29.14
N LEU A 279 -19.46 3.51 -29.24
CA LEU A 279 -20.85 3.82 -28.87
C LEU A 279 -21.54 4.47 -30.06
N LEU A 280 -22.74 4.03 -30.39
CA LEU A 280 -23.60 4.65 -31.39
C LEU A 280 -24.79 5.28 -30.67
N PHE A 281 -25.06 6.56 -30.94
CA PHE A 281 -26.14 7.34 -30.33
C PHE A 281 -27.08 7.91 -31.39
N ASP A 282 -28.29 8.28 -30.94
CA ASP A 282 -29.36 8.87 -31.77
C ASP A 282 -29.91 7.93 -32.84
N ILE A 283 -29.96 6.64 -32.54
CA ILE A 283 -30.58 5.62 -33.41
C ILE A 283 -32.09 5.71 -33.23
N GLN A 284 -32.83 6.07 -34.28
CA GLN A 284 -34.29 6.14 -34.21
C GLN A 284 -34.91 4.73 -34.18
N PRO A 285 -36.13 4.56 -33.65
CA PRO A 285 -36.77 3.24 -33.52
C PRO A 285 -36.89 2.46 -34.84
N ASP A 286 -37.17 3.16 -35.94
CA ASP A 286 -37.25 2.64 -37.31
C ASP A 286 -35.87 2.26 -37.90
N GLN A 287 -34.80 2.87 -37.41
CA GLN A 287 -33.43 2.62 -37.89
C GLN A 287 -32.74 1.46 -37.16
N ARG A 288 -33.30 1.01 -36.03
CA ARG A 288 -32.67 0.06 -35.11
C ARG A 288 -32.20 -1.22 -35.80
N GLU A 289 -33.09 -1.89 -36.54
CA GLU A 289 -32.78 -3.15 -37.23
C GLU A 289 -31.76 -2.92 -38.37
N GLY A 290 -31.82 -1.77 -39.04
CA GLY A 290 -30.87 -1.39 -40.07
C GLY A 290 -29.46 -1.17 -39.53
N VAL A 291 -29.32 -0.56 -38.35
CA VAL A 291 -28.03 -0.37 -37.68
C VAL A 291 -27.49 -1.70 -37.15
N GLU A 292 -28.36 -2.54 -36.58
CA GLU A 292 -27.96 -3.87 -36.08
C GLU A 292 -27.44 -4.78 -37.20
N SER A 293 -28.13 -4.82 -38.34
CA SER A 293 -27.68 -5.58 -39.51
C SER A 293 -26.37 -5.05 -40.11
N LEU A 294 -26.16 -3.72 -40.11
CA LEU A 294 -24.89 -3.12 -40.53
C LEU A 294 -23.73 -3.53 -39.62
N LEU A 295 -23.94 -3.53 -38.30
CA LEU A 295 -22.92 -3.93 -37.33
C LEU A 295 -22.58 -5.42 -37.49
N ALA A 296 -23.59 -6.28 -37.63
CA ALA A 296 -23.40 -7.71 -37.86
C ALA A 296 -22.62 -7.99 -39.16
N ALA A 297 -22.93 -7.27 -40.26
CA ALA A 297 -22.22 -7.40 -41.54
C ALA A 297 -20.74 -7.03 -41.45
N GLN A 298 -20.36 -6.15 -40.51
CA GLN A 298 -18.96 -5.76 -40.27
C GLN A 298 -18.28 -6.59 -39.17
N GLY A 299 -18.92 -7.66 -38.69
CA GLY A 299 -18.41 -8.51 -37.62
C GLY A 299 -18.32 -7.80 -36.26
N VAL A 300 -19.11 -6.74 -36.05
CA VAL A 300 -19.18 -5.99 -34.79
C VAL A 300 -20.39 -6.44 -34.01
N ARG A 301 -20.17 -6.99 -32.80
CA ARG A 301 -21.25 -7.43 -31.92
C ARG A 301 -21.81 -6.25 -31.12
N VAL A 302 -23.15 -6.19 -31.02
CA VAL A 302 -23.84 -5.34 -30.05
C VAL A 302 -23.75 -6.00 -28.68
N LEU A 303 -23.10 -5.33 -27.75
CA LEU A 303 -22.90 -5.80 -26.37
C LEU A 303 -24.05 -5.37 -25.47
N ASP A 304 -24.57 -4.17 -25.69
CA ASP A 304 -25.70 -3.62 -24.94
C ASP A 304 -26.48 -2.65 -25.83
N GLN A 305 -27.78 -2.61 -25.64
CA GLN A 305 -28.68 -1.68 -26.32
C GLN A 305 -29.68 -1.13 -25.31
N SER A 306 -29.87 0.18 -25.32
CA SER A 306 -30.79 0.85 -24.40
C SER A 306 -31.57 1.93 -25.12
N ALA A 307 -32.88 1.96 -24.90
CA ALA A 307 -33.72 3.07 -25.30
C ALA A 307 -33.59 4.21 -24.28
N ILE A 308 -33.58 5.45 -24.77
CA ILE A 308 -33.49 6.65 -23.95
C ILE A 308 -34.71 7.51 -24.22
N VAL A 309 -35.48 7.76 -23.17
CA VAL A 309 -36.58 8.73 -23.16
C VAL A 309 -36.18 9.89 -22.26
N THR A 310 -36.39 11.10 -22.76
CA THR A 310 -36.10 12.31 -21.99
C THR A 310 -37.37 12.76 -21.28
N LEU A 311 -37.32 12.82 -19.96
CA LEU A 311 -38.42 13.23 -19.09
C LEU A 311 -38.01 14.47 -18.30
N ARG A 312 -38.96 15.35 -17.97
CA ARG A 312 -38.73 16.43 -17.01
C ARG A 312 -39.48 16.13 -15.72
N LEU A 313 -38.87 16.46 -14.59
CA LEU A 313 -39.56 16.29 -13.32
C LEU A 313 -40.57 17.45 -13.14
N GLU A 314 -41.82 17.15 -12.84
CA GLU A 314 -42.90 18.14 -12.70
C GLU A 314 -43.31 18.35 -11.24
N SER A 315 -43.45 17.25 -10.48
CA SER A 315 -43.86 17.31 -9.08
C SER A 315 -43.17 16.26 -8.21
N LEU A 316 -42.99 16.60 -6.93
CA LEU A 316 -42.47 15.72 -5.89
C LEU A 316 -43.41 15.77 -4.68
N ARG A 317 -43.94 14.61 -4.26
CA ARG A 317 -44.91 14.50 -3.15
C ARG A 317 -46.08 15.49 -3.27
N GLY A 318 -46.55 15.74 -4.50
CA GLY A 318 -47.67 16.64 -4.79
C GLY A 318 -47.34 18.14 -4.76
N LYS A 319 -46.05 18.53 -4.63
CA LYS A 319 -45.61 19.93 -4.81
C LYS A 319 -44.92 20.10 -6.15
N THR A 320 -45.25 21.16 -6.88
CA THR A 320 -44.61 21.43 -8.18
C THR A 320 -43.16 21.90 -8.01
N ILE A 321 -42.33 21.66 -9.02
CA ILE A 321 -40.92 22.12 -8.98
C ILE A 321 -40.82 23.64 -8.83
N GLU A 322 -41.74 24.41 -9.41
CA GLU A 322 -41.79 25.88 -9.30
C GLU A 322 -41.99 26.35 -7.85
N GLN A 323 -42.91 25.69 -7.12
CA GLN A 323 -43.11 25.94 -5.68
C GLN A 323 -41.88 25.54 -4.86
N MET A 324 -41.17 24.49 -5.27
CA MET A 324 -39.96 24.04 -4.56
C MET A 324 -38.74 24.93 -4.84
N LEU A 325 -38.65 25.55 -6.02
CA LEU A 325 -37.58 26.47 -6.36
C LEU A 325 -37.71 27.84 -5.69
N SER A 326 -38.95 28.23 -5.34
CA SER A 326 -39.26 29.47 -4.62
C SER A 326 -39.13 29.33 -3.10
N ASP A 327 -39.17 28.10 -2.57
CA ASP A 327 -38.96 27.82 -1.15
C ASP A 327 -37.46 27.81 -0.80
N THR A 328 -36.96 28.95 -0.27
CA THR A 328 -35.56 29.12 0.16
C THR A 328 -35.21 28.25 1.38
N ASN A 329 -36.20 27.70 2.10
CA ASN A 329 -36.00 27.03 3.38
C ASN A 329 -35.75 25.52 3.24
N ARG A 330 -35.83 24.96 2.03
CA ARG A 330 -35.61 23.52 1.76
C ARG A 330 -34.23 23.23 1.17
N GLN A 331 -33.55 22.24 1.76
CA GLN A 331 -32.24 21.72 1.35
C GLN A 331 -32.31 20.74 0.16
N VAL A 332 -33.18 20.96 -0.83
CA VAL A 332 -33.22 20.10 -2.03
C VAL A 332 -32.23 20.64 -3.06
N ALA A 333 -31.45 19.75 -3.67
CA ALA A 333 -30.41 20.18 -4.60
C ALA A 333 -31.04 20.76 -5.88
N LYS A 334 -30.92 22.08 -6.08
CA LYS A 334 -31.53 22.81 -7.22
C LYS A 334 -31.20 22.21 -8.59
N TRP A 335 -30.00 21.63 -8.72
CA TRP A 335 -29.56 20.98 -9.96
C TRP A 335 -30.38 19.73 -10.30
N ALA A 336 -30.82 18.97 -9.28
CA ALA A 336 -31.63 17.78 -9.46
C ALA A 336 -33.08 18.13 -9.83
N LEU A 337 -33.58 19.29 -9.41
CA LEU A 337 -34.94 19.74 -9.78
C LEU A 337 -35.04 20.26 -11.23
N ARG A 338 -34.00 20.93 -11.73
CA ARG A 338 -34.04 21.63 -13.05
C ARG A 338 -33.62 20.78 -14.24
N ARG A 339 -33.14 19.57 -14.00
CA ARG A 339 -32.53 18.75 -15.05
C ARG A 339 -33.58 17.99 -15.85
N GLU A 340 -33.17 17.63 -17.04
CA GLU A 340 -33.85 16.59 -17.81
C GLU A 340 -33.28 15.22 -17.43
N TYR A 341 -34.20 14.29 -17.23
CA TYR A 341 -33.94 12.93 -16.83
C TYR A 341 -33.98 12.04 -18.06
N ARG A 342 -32.80 11.58 -18.47
CA ARG A 342 -32.66 10.49 -19.43
C ARG A 342 -32.99 9.19 -18.70
N CYS A 343 -34.09 8.59 -19.10
CA CYS A 343 -34.67 7.39 -18.50
C CYS A 343 -34.62 6.25 -19.51
N THR A 344 -34.67 5.03 -19.00
CA THR A 344 -34.84 3.82 -19.80
C THR A 344 -35.87 2.93 -19.13
N TRP A 345 -36.29 1.88 -19.82
CA TRP A 345 -37.11 0.82 -19.25
C TRP A 345 -36.45 -0.54 -19.45
N ARG A 346 -36.55 -1.44 -18.47
CA ARG A 346 -36.05 -2.81 -18.58
C ARG A 346 -36.57 -3.73 -17.46
N SER A 347 -36.62 -5.02 -17.75
CA SER A 347 -37.09 -6.05 -16.82
C SER A 347 -36.09 -6.35 -15.70
N GLU A 348 -34.79 -6.18 -15.92
CA GLU A 348 -33.73 -6.58 -14.99
C GLU A 348 -32.70 -5.46 -14.76
N PRO A 349 -32.06 -5.40 -13.59
CA PRO A 349 -30.96 -4.47 -13.34
C PRO A 349 -29.72 -4.84 -14.17
N SER A 350 -28.98 -3.83 -14.64
CA SER A 350 -27.72 -4.04 -15.36
C SER A 350 -26.62 -4.56 -14.42
N PRO A 351 -25.60 -5.29 -14.92
CA PRO A 351 -24.41 -5.66 -14.14
C PRO A 351 -23.68 -4.50 -13.47
N SER A 352 -23.86 -3.26 -13.97
CA SER A 352 -23.30 -2.04 -13.36
C SER A 352 -24.11 -1.54 -12.13
N GLU A 353 -25.20 -2.20 -11.78
CA GLU A 353 -26.14 -1.73 -10.77
C GLU A 353 -26.37 -2.74 -9.67
N LYS A 354 -26.52 -2.24 -8.45
CA LYS A 354 -26.90 -3.06 -7.29
C LYS A 354 -28.06 -2.41 -6.58
N VAL A 355 -29.18 -3.12 -6.48
CA VAL A 355 -30.35 -2.70 -5.70
C VAL A 355 -29.95 -2.69 -4.22
N THR A 356 -30.06 -1.53 -3.58
CA THR A 356 -29.69 -1.35 -2.16
C THR A 356 -30.90 -1.40 -1.25
N SER A 357 -32.08 -1.03 -1.75
CA SER A 357 -33.32 -1.04 -0.96
C SER A 357 -34.55 -1.20 -1.85
N GLY A 358 -35.60 -1.83 -1.32
CA GLY A 358 -36.84 -2.11 -2.07
C GLY A 358 -36.77 -3.39 -2.89
N LYS A 359 -37.74 -3.56 -3.79
CA LYS A 359 -37.80 -4.70 -4.73
C LYS A 359 -37.76 -4.16 -6.15
N TRP A 360 -37.02 -4.84 -7.03
CA TRP A 360 -37.02 -4.49 -8.45
C TRP A 360 -38.44 -4.63 -9.01
N HIS A 361 -38.82 -3.70 -9.88
CA HIS A 361 -40.18 -3.63 -10.39
C HIS A 361 -40.47 -4.79 -11.38
N PRO A 362 -41.64 -5.45 -11.27
CA PRO A 362 -42.10 -6.37 -12.31
C PRO A 362 -42.46 -5.60 -13.61
N PRO A 363 -42.71 -6.30 -14.73
CA PRO A 363 -43.33 -5.69 -15.90
C PRO A 363 -44.62 -4.96 -15.51
N TYR A 364 -44.79 -3.76 -16.02
CA TYR A 364 -45.88 -2.87 -15.67
C TYR A 364 -47.10 -3.17 -16.52
N ASN A 365 -48.26 -3.22 -15.87
CA ASN A 365 -49.54 -3.26 -16.54
C ASN A 365 -50.06 -1.81 -16.67
N PRO A 366 -50.38 -1.30 -17.87
CA PRO A 366 -50.85 0.07 -18.08
C PRO A 366 -51.98 0.55 -17.15
N ASP A 367 -52.80 -0.38 -16.64
CA ASP A 367 -53.90 -0.10 -15.72
C ASP A 367 -53.48 0.21 -14.26
N GLN A 368 -52.20 0.09 -13.90
CA GLN A 368 -51.71 0.27 -12.51
C GLN A 368 -51.07 1.65 -12.23
N ASP A 369 -51.82 2.73 -12.13
CA ASP A 369 -51.28 4.01 -11.64
C ASP A 369 -51.01 3.97 -10.12
N PRO A 370 -49.83 4.35 -9.57
CA PRO A 370 -48.63 4.93 -10.20
C PRO A 370 -47.52 3.95 -10.56
N ILE A 371 -46.75 4.31 -11.60
CA ILE A 371 -45.67 3.49 -12.19
C ILE A 371 -44.53 3.25 -11.17
N PRO A 372 -44.17 1.99 -10.85
CA PRO A 372 -43.11 1.69 -9.90
C PRO A 372 -41.71 1.87 -10.53
N VAL A 373 -40.99 2.94 -10.18
CA VAL A 373 -39.67 3.26 -10.76
C VAL A 373 -38.52 2.96 -9.81
N SER A 374 -37.34 2.65 -10.38
CA SER A 374 -36.09 2.51 -9.64
C SER A 374 -35.22 3.76 -9.78
N LEU A 375 -34.87 4.37 -8.64
CA LEU A 375 -34.00 5.57 -8.59
C LEU A 375 -32.57 5.25 -8.20
N GLU A 376 -31.63 6.00 -8.77
CA GLU A 376 -30.25 6.04 -8.30
C GLU A 376 -30.16 6.67 -6.90
N GLU A 377 -29.37 6.06 -6.01
CA GLU A 377 -29.29 6.43 -4.59
C GLU A 377 -28.85 7.88 -4.36
N GLY A 378 -27.89 8.38 -5.14
CA GLY A 378 -27.43 9.77 -5.10
C GLY A 378 -28.54 10.75 -5.47
N ILE A 379 -29.27 10.51 -6.57
CA ILE A 379 -30.44 11.31 -6.96
C ILE A 379 -31.55 11.26 -5.92
N ALA A 380 -31.84 10.09 -5.37
CA ALA A 380 -32.83 9.97 -4.31
C ALA A 380 -32.44 10.81 -3.10
N ARG A 381 -31.15 10.83 -2.74
CA ARG A 381 -30.64 11.67 -1.64
C ARG A 381 -30.73 13.16 -1.94
N ASP A 382 -30.33 13.58 -3.13
CA ASP A 382 -30.34 14.99 -3.57
C ASP A 382 -31.75 15.56 -3.69
N LEU A 383 -32.73 14.71 -4.04
CA LEU A 383 -34.15 15.03 -4.06
C LEU A 383 -34.84 14.80 -2.69
N GLY A 384 -34.13 14.24 -1.71
CA GLY A 384 -34.66 13.91 -0.39
C GLY A 384 -35.74 12.82 -0.38
N LEU A 385 -35.76 11.95 -1.40
CA LEU A 385 -36.76 10.90 -1.64
C LEU A 385 -36.47 9.60 -0.89
N ARG A 386 -37.54 8.90 -0.52
CA ARG A 386 -37.53 7.59 0.13
C ARG A 386 -38.39 6.60 -0.66
N LEU A 387 -38.27 5.32 -0.33
CA LEU A 387 -39.14 4.28 -0.88
C LEU A 387 -40.62 4.62 -0.63
N GLY A 388 -41.44 4.48 -1.66
CA GLY A 388 -42.88 4.76 -1.63
C GLY A 388 -43.27 6.19 -1.96
N ASP A 389 -42.31 7.14 -2.04
CA ASP A 389 -42.61 8.52 -2.43
C ASP A 389 -43.14 8.61 -3.87
N LYS A 390 -44.04 9.57 -4.11
CA LYS A 390 -44.65 9.84 -5.43
C LYS A 390 -43.92 10.97 -6.16
N LEU A 391 -43.79 10.80 -7.48
CA LEU A 391 -43.14 11.68 -8.43
C LEU A 391 -44.06 11.86 -9.63
N SER A 392 -44.13 13.04 -10.22
CA SER A 392 -44.71 13.24 -11.54
C SER A 392 -43.63 13.65 -12.52
N PHE A 393 -43.58 13.00 -13.67
CA PHE A 393 -42.73 13.38 -14.79
C PHE A 393 -43.58 13.92 -15.93
N ASP A 394 -43.09 14.95 -16.59
CA ASP A 394 -43.63 15.45 -17.85
C ASP A 394 -42.92 14.77 -19.02
N LEU A 395 -43.73 14.16 -19.90
CA LEU A 395 -43.34 13.63 -21.19
C LEU A 395 -44.05 14.43 -22.30
N GLN A 396 -43.43 15.53 -22.73
CA GLN A 396 -43.95 16.38 -23.81
C GLN A 396 -45.40 16.85 -23.59
N GLY A 397 -45.77 17.18 -22.35
CA GLY A 397 -47.11 17.62 -21.95
C GLY A 397 -47.99 16.52 -21.35
N VAL A 398 -47.54 15.26 -21.35
CA VAL A 398 -48.23 14.14 -20.71
C VAL A 398 -47.66 13.89 -19.31
N GLU A 399 -48.49 14.02 -18.28
CA GLU A 399 -48.10 13.70 -16.89
C GLU A 399 -48.00 12.18 -16.67
N LEU A 400 -46.83 11.73 -16.25
CA LEU A 400 -46.52 10.37 -15.85
C LEU A 400 -46.33 10.29 -14.33
N LYS A 401 -47.31 9.69 -13.65
CA LYS A 401 -47.25 9.46 -12.20
C LYS A 401 -46.43 8.22 -11.89
N ALA A 402 -45.40 8.41 -11.08
CA ALA A 402 -44.46 7.38 -10.68
C ALA A 402 -44.32 7.29 -9.16
N ARG A 403 -43.92 6.12 -8.68
CA ARG A 403 -43.61 5.86 -7.26
C ARG A 403 -42.25 5.19 -7.12
N VAL A 404 -41.47 5.61 -6.13
CA VAL A 404 -40.16 5.00 -5.85
C VAL A 404 -40.34 3.58 -5.30
N ALA A 405 -40.08 2.56 -6.12
CA ALA A 405 -40.18 1.15 -5.74
C ALA A 405 -38.87 0.56 -5.23
N SER A 406 -37.75 1.01 -5.80
CA SER A 406 -36.40 0.60 -5.40
C SER A 406 -35.38 1.72 -5.50
N LEU A 407 -34.34 1.62 -4.67
CA LEU A 407 -33.14 2.42 -4.74
C LEU A 407 -31.96 1.55 -5.18
N ARG A 408 -31.12 2.08 -6.05
CA ARG A 408 -29.96 1.37 -6.60
C ARG A 408 -28.69 2.21 -6.55
N LYS A 409 -27.58 1.54 -6.31
CA LYS A 409 -26.24 2.09 -6.45
C LYS A 409 -25.70 1.74 -7.84
N VAL A 410 -25.16 2.74 -8.54
CA VAL A 410 -24.69 2.63 -9.93
C VAL A 410 -23.18 2.79 -10.00
N GLU A 411 -22.52 1.89 -10.73
CA GLU A 411 -21.10 1.96 -11.04
C GLU A 411 -20.86 2.71 -12.37
N TRP A 412 -20.75 4.03 -12.28
CA TRP A 412 -20.47 4.94 -13.40
C TRP A 412 -19.09 4.75 -14.08
N ARG A 413 -18.27 3.84 -13.55
CA ARG A 413 -16.94 3.47 -14.07
C ARG A 413 -17.02 2.52 -15.26
N ARG A 414 -18.11 1.75 -15.40
CA ARG A 414 -18.32 0.86 -16.55
C ARG A 414 -18.75 1.67 -17.77
N VAL A 415 -18.22 1.32 -18.94
CA VAL A 415 -18.57 1.90 -20.24
C VAL A 415 -19.89 1.28 -20.72
N GLN A 416 -20.98 1.65 -20.06
CA GLN A 416 -22.35 1.20 -20.36
C GLN A 416 -23.33 2.37 -20.12
N PRO A 417 -24.49 2.40 -20.81
CA PRO A 417 -25.52 3.40 -20.57
C PRO A 417 -26.09 3.21 -19.17
N ASN A 418 -25.87 4.20 -18.31
CA ASN A 418 -26.38 4.21 -16.94
C ASN A 418 -27.42 5.32 -16.80
N PHE A 419 -28.49 5.04 -16.05
CA PHE A 419 -29.66 5.90 -15.97
C PHE A 419 -29.91 6.35 -14.53
N PHE A 420 -30.53 7.52 -14.33
CA PHE A 420 -30.90 8.01 -13.00
C PHE A 420 -32.25 7.48 -12.53
N VAL A 421 -33.15 7.24 -13.47
CA VAL A 421 -34.47 6.63 -13.27
C VAL A 421 -34.60 5.49 -14.27
N VAL A 422 -35.02 4.32 -13.79
CA VAL A 422 -35.33 3.16 -14.63
C VAL A 422 -36.79 2.81 -14.40
N PHE A 423 -37.49 2.64 -15.51
CA PHE A 423 -38.91 2.29 -15.56
C PHE A 423 -39.08 0.79 -15.83
N PRO A 424 -40.22 0.21 -15.45
CA PRO A 424 -40.60 -1.14 -15.82
C PRO A 424 -40.97 -1.24 -17.31
N PRO A 425 -40.77 -2.38 -17.98
CA PRO A 425 -41.31 -2.61 -19.32
C PRO A 425 -42.84 -2.47 -19.32
N GLY A 426 -43.41 -1.92 -20.39
CA GLY A 426 -44.83 -1.61 -20.56
C GLY A 426 -45.23 -0.18 -20.19
N SER A 427 -44.27 0.69 -19.83
CA SER A 427 -44.55 2.05 -19.35
C SER A 427 -44.08 3.18 -20.28
N LEU A 428 -43.02 2.98 -21.07
CA LEU A 428 -42.38 4.05 -21.86
C LEU A 428 -42.18 3.66 -23.34
N GLU A 429 -42.61 2.48 -23.75
CA GLU A 429 -42.40 1.94 -25.09
C GLU A 429 -43.10 2.78 -26.18
N GLY A 430 -44.22 3.43 -25.85
CA GLY A 430 -44.92 4.34 -26.77
C GLY A 430 -44.36 5.76 -26.78
N ALA A 431 -43.38 6.08 -25.93
CA ALA A 431 -42.80 7.41 -25.84
C ALA A 431 -41.77 7.66 -26.96
N PRO A 432 -41.59 8.92 -27.41
CA PRO A 432 -40.50 9.30 -28.30
C PRO A 432 -39.16 8.95 -27.66
N ALA A 433 -38.48 7.95 -28.21
CA ALA A 433 -37.22 7.42 -27.70
C ALA A 433 -36.19 7.32 -28.83
N PHE A 434 -34.93 7.52 -28.47
CA PHE A 434 -33.79 7.14 -29.33
C PHE A 434 -33.00 6.04 -28.64
N HIS A 435 -32.32 5.22 -29.42
CA HIS A 435 -31.53 4.10 -28.95
C HIS A 435 -30.04 4.43 -28.93
N VAL A 436 -29.36 3.78 -27.98
CA VAL A 436 -27.91 3.78 -27.88
C VAL A 436 -27.43 2.36 -27.95
N PHE A 437 -26.50 2.10 -28.87
CA PHE A 437 -25.84 0.82 -29.01
C PHE A 437 -24.42 0.91 -28.47
N VAL A 438 -24.06 -0.07 -27.66
CA VAL A 438 -22.71 -0.25 -27.12
C VAL A 438 -22.09 -1.43 -27.82
N THR A 439 -20.98 -1.20 -28.48
CA THR A 439 -20.33 -2.19 -29.33
C THR A 439 -18.84 -2.23 -29.07
N ARG A 440 -18.20 -3.24 -29.66
CA ARG A 440 -16.75 -3.38 -29.62
C ARG A 440 -16.18 -3.55 -31.01
N THR A 441 -15.29 -2.63 -31.37
CA THR A 441 -14.44 -2.72 -32.56
C THR A 441 -13.08 -3.27 -32.17
N SER A 442 -12.54 -4.18 -32.98
CA SER A 442 -11.27 -4.86 -32.73
C SER A 442 -10.05 -3.97 -32.98
N SER A 443 -10.18 -2.98 -33.87
CA SER A 443 -9.08 -2.12 -34.31
C SER A 443 -9.56 -0.72 -34.71
N ALA A 444 -8.64 0.24 -34.71
CA ALA A 444 -8.90 1.59 -35.19
C ALA A 444 -9.35 1.60 -36.66
N ALA A 445 -8.85 0.66 -37.48
CA ALA A 445 -9.28 0.51 -38.87
C ALA A 445 -10.74 0.03 -38.96
N GLN A 446 -11.14 -0.96 -38.16
CA GLN A 446 -12.53 -1.41 -38.12
C GLN A 446 -13.46 -0.31 -37.60
N SER A 447 -13.04 0.44 -36.57
CA SER A 447 -13.76 1.60 -36.04
C SER A 447 -13.97 2.69 -37.10
N ALA A 448 -12.92 3.05 -37.86
CA ALA A 448 -13.02 4.05 -38.92
C ALA A 448 -13.94 3.59 -40.07
N THR A 449 -13.86 2.32 -40.46
CA THR A 449 -14.77 1.73 -41.46
C THR A 449 -16.22 1.76 -40.97
N LEU A 450 -16.45 1.39 -39.70
CA LEU A 450 -17.77 1.41 -39.09
C LEU A 450 -18.35 2.83 -39.06
N GLN A 451 -17.58 3.81 -38.57
CA GLN A 451 -18.00 5.21 -38.54
C GLN A 451 -18.38 5.71 -39.93
N ARG A 452 -17.57 5.42 -40.95
CA ARG A 452 -17.86 5.81 -42.34
C ARG A 452 -19.14 5.17 -42.85
N SER A 453 -19.35 3.88 -42.64
CA SER A 453 -20.55 3.18 -43.09
C SER A 453 -21.81 3.61 -42.37
N VAL A 454 -21.72 3.91 -41.06
CA VAL A 454 -22.83 4.44 -40.27
C VAL A 454 -23.22 5.82 -40.78
N VAL A 455 -22.27 6.74 -40.95
CA VAL A 455 -22.57 8.10 -41.45
C VAL A 455 -23.14 8.08 -42.87
N GLN A 456 -22.68 7.17 -43.74
CA GLN A 456 -23.19 7.06 -45.11
C GLN A 456 -24.64 6.55 -45.18
N LYS A 457 -25.02 5.58 -44.35
CA LYS A 457 -26.37 5.00 -44.37
C LYS A 457 -27.35 5.68 -43.40
N PHE A 458 -26.86 6.19 -42.29
CA PHE A 458 -27.62 6.77 -41.18
C PHE A 458 -26.96 8.08 -40.70
N PRO A 459 -27.14 9.20 -41.43
CA PRO A 459 -26.42 10.45 -41.16
C PRO A 459 -26.68 11.08 -39.78
N ASN A 460 -27.83 10.79 -39.16
CA ASN A 460 -28.17 11.24 -37.80
C ASN A 460 -27.46 10.43 -36.71
N VAL A 461 -27.06 9.18 -37.00
CA VAL A 461 -26.47 8.29 -35.99
C VAL A 461 -25.00 8.68 -35.75
N SER A 462 -24.72 9.10 -34.52
CA SER A 462 -23.37 9.50 -34.11
C SER A 462 -22.60 8.30 -33.56
N ALA A 463 -21.48 7.94 -34.20
CA ALA A 463 -20.58 6.89 -33.75
C ALA A 463 -19.34 7.49 -33.05
N ILE A 464 -19.18 7.21 -31.75
CA ILE A 464 -18.10 7.71 -30.91
C ILE A 464 -17.13 6.56 -30.60
N ASP A 465 -15.87 6.71 -31.02
CA ASP A 465 -14.79 5.79 -30.65
C ASP A 465 -14.06 6.28 -29.40
N LEU A 466 -14.12 5.48 -28.34
CA LEU A 466 -13.47 5.73 -27.07
C LEU A 466 -12.07 5.13 -26.98
N THR A 467 -11.58 4.44 -28.02
CA THR A 467 -10.28 3.76 -28.04
C THR A 467 -9.14 4.70 -27.66
N LEU A 468 -9.11 5.92 -28.21
CA LEU A 468 -8.07 6.91 -27.86
C LEU A 468 -8.11 7.30 -26.38
N VAL A 469 -9.30 7.53 -25.83
CA VAL A 469 -9.50 7.90 -24.42
C VAL A 469 -9.09 6.74 -23.52
N LEU A 470 -9.51 5.51 -23.84
CA LEU A 470 -9.19 4.30 -23.10
C LEU A 470 -7.68 4.01 -23.15
N ASN A 471 -7.04 4.14 -24.31
CA ASN A 471 -5.59 3.96 -24.44
C ASN A 471 -4.80 5.01 -23.65
N THR A 472 -5.26 6.27 -23.66
CA THR A 472 -4.65 7.33 -22.87
C THR A 472 -4.78 7.05 -21.36
N LEU A 473 -5.94 6.58 -20.92
CA LEU A 473 -6.18 6.18 -19.53
C LEU A 473 -5.30 4.98 -19.14
N ASN A 474 -5.22 3.94 -19.98
CA ASN A 474 -4.36 2.78 -19.75
C ASN A 474 -2.89 3.21 -19.67
N ALA A 475 -2.44 4.09 -20.56
CA ALA A 475 -1.08 4.62 -20.52
C ALA A 475 -0.78 5.37 -19.21
N ILE A 476 -1.75 6.09 -18.63
CA ILE A 476 -1.58 6.75 -17.32
C ILE A 476 -1.50 5.70 -16.20
N ILE A 477 -2.38 4.69 -16.23
CA ILE A 477 -2.41 3.59 -15.26
C ILE A 477 -1.10 2.79 -15.29
N ASP A 478 -0.61 2.45 -16.48
CA ASP A 478 0.63 1.69 -16.67
C ASP A 478 1.86 2.45 -16.16
N LYS A 479 1.88 3.78 -16.31
CA LYS A 479 2.93 4.63 -15.73
C LYS A 479 2.89 4.60 -14.22
N ALA A 480 1.70 4.77 -13.63
CA ALA A 480 1.53 4.71 -12.19
C ALA A 480 1.95 3.33 -11.64
N ALA A 481 1.53 2.25 -12.29
CA ALA A 481 1.94 0.88 -11.94
C ALA A 481 3.46 0.68 -12.08
N SER A 482 4.09 1.26 -13.10
CA SER A 482 5.55 1.18 -13.30
C SER A 482 6.33 1.94 -12.23
N ALA A 483 5.87 3.14 -11.84
CA ALA A 483 6.44 3.88 -10.73
C ALA A 483 6.33 3.11 -9.39
N ILE A 484 5.17 2.49 -9.15
CA ILE A 484 4.95 1.60 -8.00
C ILE A 484 5.94 0.41 -8.02
N ARG A 485 6.11 -0.25 -9.17
CA ARG A 485 7.06 -1.38 -9.34
C ARG A 485 8.51 -0.96 -9.10
N PHE A 486 8.91 0.21 -9.60
CA PHE A 486 10.26 0.73 -9.38
C PHE A 486 10.52 1.00 -7.90
N MET A 487 9.60 1.71 -7.24
CA MET A 487 9.70 1.98 -5.80
C MET A 487 9.75 0.68 -4.99
N ALA A 488 8.98 -0.33 -5.39
CA ALA A 488 9.02 -1.64 -4.77
C ALA A 488 10.40 -2.31 -4.93
N LEU A 489 10.97 -2.30 -6.13
CA LEU A 489 12.32 -2.85 -6.36
C LEU A 489 13.36 -2.10 -5.51
N PHE A 490 13.27 -0.77 -5.47
CA PHE A 490 14.15 0.07 -4.67
C PHE A 490 14.03 -0.25 -3.18
N THR A 491 12.81 -0.33 -2.63
CA THR A 491 12.62 -0.63 -1.20
C THR A 491 12.99 -2.07 -0.85
N VAL A 492 12.75 -3.04 -1.73
CA VAL A 492 13.25 -4.41 -1.54
C VAL A 492 14.78 -4.40 -1.51
N GLY A 493 15.43 -3.69 -2.42
CA GLY A 493 16.89 -3.53 -2.44
C GLY A 493 17.43 -2.92 -1.15
N THR A 494 16.87 -1.81 -0.69
CA THR A 494 17.31 -1.17 0.56
C THR A 494 17.06 -2.06 1.78
N GLY A 495 15.94 -2.78 1.82
CA GLY A 495 15.67 -3.69 2.92
C GLY A 495 16.57 -4.92 2.94
N LEU A 496 16.94 -5.46 1.77
CA LEU A 496 17.95 -6.52 1.70
C LEU A 496 19.31 -6.03 2.22
N LEU A 497 19.71 -4.78 1.91
CA LEU A 497 20.93 -4.19 2.45
C LEU A 497 20.88 -4.03 3.98
N VAL A 498 19.73 -3.59 4.53
CA VAL A 498 19.53 -3.48 5.98
C VAL A 498 19.58 -4.85 6.66
N LEU A 499 18.89 -5.85 6.11
CA LEU A 499 18.93 -7.22 6.61
C LEU A 499 20.35 -7.78 6.57
N ALA A 500 21.08 -7.56 5.48
CA ALA A 500 22.48 -7.97 5.35
C ALA A 500 23.36 -7.29 6.42
N GLY A 501 23.20 -5.98 6.64
CA GLY A 501 23.91 -5.23 7.66
C GLY A 501 23.63 -5.72 9.08
N ALA A 502 22.37 -6.02 9.39
CA ALA A 502 21.97 -6.59 10.67
C ALA A 502 22.66 -7.94 10.94
N ILE A 503 22.82 -8.77 9.90
CA ILE A 503 23.47 -10.07 10.07
C ILE A 503 24.99 -9.94 10.16
N LEU A 504 25.61 -9.10 9.32
CA LEU A 504 27.06 -8.88 9.31
C LEU A 504 27.58 -8.34 10.65
N SER A 505 26.77 -7.52 11.35
CA SER A 505 27.06 -7.01 12.68
C SER A 505 27.28 -8.09 13.75
N GLY A 506 26.78 -9.32 13.54
CA GLY A 506 26.93 -10.44 14.47
C GLY A 506 28.25 -11.23 14.35
N ARG A 507 29.06 -11.01 13.30
CA ARG A 507 30.17 -11.90 12.90
C ARG A 507 31.22 -12.10 14.00
N HIS A 508 31.76 -11.03 14.58
CA HIS A 508 32.87 -11.10 15.54
C HIS A 508 32.56 -11.96 16.78
N GLN A 509 31.33 -11.87 17.30
CA GLN A 509 30.92 -12.67 18.46
C GLN A 509 30.84 -14.18 18.12
N ARG A 510 30.35 -14.52 16.92
CA ARG A 510 30.23 -15.91 16.46
C ARG A 510 31.59 -16.56 16.24
N MET A 511 32.58 -15.79 15.79
CA MET A 511 33.98 -16.23 15.71
C MET A 511 34.48 -16.68 17.08
N ARG A 512 34.25 -15.88 18.14
CA ARG A 512 34.67 -16.20 19.51
C ARG A 512 34.00 -17.46 20.07
N GLU A 513 32.69 -17.58 19.90
CA GLU A 513 31.95 -18.78 20.35
C GLU A 513 32.41 -20.04 19.60
N SER A 514 32.68 -19.93 18.30
CA SER A 514 33.18 -21.03 17.48
C SER A 514 34.61 -21.41 17.86
N ALA A 515 35.48 -20.44 18.14
CA ALA A 515 36.84 -20.67 18.60
C ALA A 515 36.86 -21.44 19.93
N LEU A 516 36.00 -21.06 20.88
CA LEU A 516 35.82 -21.77 22.16
C LEU A 516 35.32 -23.21 21.96
N LEU A 517 34.38 -23.43 21.04
CA LEU A 517 33.93 -24.80 20.73
C LEU A 517 35.05 -25.62 20.07
N ARG A 518 35.89 -25.00 19.24
CA ARG A 518 37.05 -25.67 18.62
C ARG A 518 38.13 -26.02 19.63
N THR A 519 38.42 -25.17 20.61
CA THR A 519 39.38 -25.50 21.67
C THR A 519 38.88 -26.65 22.54
N LEU A 520 37.56 -26.82 22.68
CA LEU A 520 36.93 -27.95 23.34
C LEU A 520 36.79 -29.20 22.46
N GLY A 521 37.29 -29.19 21.23
CA GLY A 521 37.34 -30.36 20.34
C GLY A 521 36.20 -30.48 19.33
N ALA A 522 35.33 -29.47 19.18
CA ALA A 522 34.25 -29.51 18.18
C ALA A 522 34.80 -29.47 16.73
N SER A 523 34.28 -30.36 15.88
CA SER A 523 34.67 -30.42 14.47
C SER A 523 34.07 -29.26 13.65
N ARG A 524 34.71 -28.92 12.52
CA ARG A 524 34.19 -27.90 11.58
C ARG A 524 32.78 -28.22 11.08
N ALA A 525 32.46 -29.50 10.89
CA ALA A 525 31.12 -29.94 10.46
C ALA A 525 30.08 -29.73 11.58
N GLN A 526 30.45 -30.03 12.83
CA GLN A 526 29.57 -29.80 13.99
C GLN A 526 29.27 -28.32 14.19
N ILE A 527 30.28 -27.45 14.12
CA ILE A 527 30.11 -26.00 14.27
C ILE A 527 29.20 -25.43 13.19
N ARG A 528 29.40 -25.86 11.93
CA ARG A 528 28.50 -25.48 10.82
C ARG A 528 27.07 -25.92 11.07
N GLY A 529 26.86 -27.17 11.51
CA GLY A 529 25.52 -27.68 11.82
C GLY A 529 24.81 -26.88 12.91
N ILE A 530 25.54 -26.52 13.98
CA ILE A 530 25.01 -25.71 15.10
C ILE A 530 24.58 -24.33 14.61
N LEU A 531 25.44 -23.65 13.85
CA LEU A 531 25.16 -22.32 13.28
C LEU A 531 24.01 -22.36 12.27
N MET A 532 23.95 -23.38 11.41
CA MET A 532 22.83 -23.55 10.47
C MET A 532 21.50 -23.73 11.20
N ALA A 533 21.45 -24.56 12.25
CA ALA A 533 20.24 -24.75 13.03
C ALA A 533 19.79 -23.47 13.76
N GLU A 534 20.74 -22.72 14.33
CA GLU A 534 20.46 -21.45 15.01
C GLU A 534 19.89 -20.41 14.04
N TYR A 535 20.55 -20.18 12.90
CA TYR A 535 20.15 -19.20 11.91
C TYR A 535 18.90 -19.62 11.13
N ALA A 536 18.68 -20.93 10.90
CA ALA A 536 17.41 -21.45 10.37
C ALA A 536 16.25 -21.08 11.29
N SER A 537 16.42 -21.33 12.59
CA SER A 537 15.40 -21.06 13.61
C SER A 537 15.11 -19.57 13.71
N LEU A 538 16.16 -18.73 13.78
CA LEU A 538 16.02 -17.28 13.83
C LEU A 538 15.38 -16.72 12.55
N GLY A 539 15.81 -17.20 11.38
CA GLY A 539 15.29 -16.79 10.09
C GLY A 539 13.81 -17.11 9.94
N LEU A 540 13.42 -18.36 10.21
CA LEU A 540 12.04 -18.80 10.10
C LEU A 540 11.11 -18.09 11.09
N LEU A 541 11.53 -17.93 12.35
CA LEU A 541 10.75 -17.22 13.36
C LEU A 541 10.59 -15.75 13.02
N SER A 542 11.67 -15.08 12.63
CA SER A 542 11.64 -13.65 12.30
C SER A 542 10.82 -13.38 11.04
N ALA A 543 11.02 -14.19 10.00
CA ALA A 543 10.32 -14.05 8.75
C ALA A 543 8.83 -14.37 8.90
N GLY A 544 8.49 -15.45 9.62
CA GLY A 544 7.10 -15.82 9.91
C GLY A 544 6.37 -14.76 10.73
N ALA A 545 7.00 -14.25 11.78
CA ALA A 545 6.45 -13.17 12.60
C ALA A 545 6.26 -11.87 11.80
N GLY A 546 7.25 -11.52 10.99
CA GLY A 546 7.19 -10.35 10.10
C GLY A 546 6.07 -10.47 9.08
N CYS A 547 5.92 -11.63 8.43
CA CYS A 547 4.82 -11.92 7.51
C CYS A 547 3.46 -11.85 8.20
N ALA A 548 3.31 -12.40 9.40
CA ALA A 548 2.05 -12.35 10.16
C ALA A 548 1.64 -10.91 10.50
N LEU A 549 2.59 -10.11 11.00
CA LEU A 549 2.37 -8.68 11.24
C LEU A 549 2.03 -7.93 9.95
N ALA A 550 2.69 -8.28 8.84
CA ALA A 550 2.49 -7.62 7.56
C ALA A 550 1.09 -7.88 6.99
N VAL A 551 0.55 -9.09 7.15
CA VAL A 551 -0.84 -9.40 6.76
C VAL A 551 -1.82 -8.52 7.53
N VAL A 552 -1.64 -8.40 8.86
CA VAL A 552 -2.51 -7.56 9.71
C VAL A 552 -2.40 -6.09 9.32
N ALA A 553 -1.18 -5.59 9.10
CA ALA A 553 -0.96 -4.20 8.71
C ALA A 553 -1.52 -3.91 7.31
N SER A 554 -1.28 -4.77 6.32
CA SER A 554 -1.82 -4.61 4.97
C SER A 554 -3.34 -4.73 4.93
N TRP A 555 -3.95 -5.57 5.76
CA TRP A 555 -5.40 -5.60 5.94
C TRP A 555 -5.93 -4.28 6.50
N ALA A 556 -5.30 -3.74 7.54
CA ALA A 556 -5.68 -2.47 8.14
C ALA A 556 -5.53 -1.31 7.14
N LEU A 557 -4.44 -1.27 6.38
CA LEU A 557 -4.21 -0.30 5.32
C LEU A 557 -5.25 -0.41 4.21
N ALA A 558 -5.53 -1.62 3.72
CA ALA A 558 -6.55 -1.85 2.69
C ALA A 558 -7.93 -1.35 3.14
N ARG A 559 -8.33 -1.64 4.39
CA ARG A 559 -9.65 -1.26 4.91
C ARG A 559 -9.76 0.24 5.25
N HIS A 560 -8.77 0.79 5.97
CA HIS A 560 -8.89 2.13 6.58
C HIS A 560 -8.26 3.24 5.74
N VAL A 561 -7.22 2.94 4.96
CA VAL A 561 -6.56 3.94 4.10
C VAL A 561 -7.11 3.85 2.69
N PHE A 562 -6.96 2.68 2.05
CA PHE A 562 -7.32 2.51 0.64
C PHE A 562 -8.80 2.19 0.39
N LYS A 563 -9.59 1.91 1.43
CA LYS A 563 -11.03 1.57 1.37
C LYS A 563 -11.37 0.46 0.38
N THR A 564 -10.53 -0.58 0.33
CA THR A 564 -10.58 -1.64 -0.67
C THR A 564 -10.63 -3.02 -0.04
N GLN A 565 -11.03 -4.02 -0.84
CA GLN A 565 -11.07 -5.40 -0.38
C GLN A 565 -9.65 -5.94 -0.32
N PHE A 566 -9.27 -6.40 0.87
CA PHE A 566 -8.02 -7.11 1.07
C PHE A 566 -8.20 -8.55 0.59
N SER A 567 -7.50 -8.91 -0.49
CA SER A 567 -7.34 -10.30 -0.90
C SER A 567 -5.85 -10.65 -0.78
N THR A 568 -5.55 -11.65 0.04
CA THR A 568 -4.21 -12.23 0.11
C THR A 568 -4.29 -13.71 -0.13
N GLU A 569 -3.64 -14.16 -1.19
CA GLU A 569 -3.35 -15.57 -1.39
C GLU A 569 -2.22 -15.95 -0.44
N LEU A 570 -2.38 -17.04 0.32
CA LEU A 570 -1.33 -17.55 1.21
C LEU A 570 -0.02 -17.82 0.44
N ALA A 571 -0.13 -18.18 -0.84
CA ALA A 571 1.00 -18.36 -1.76
C ALA A 571 1.87 -17.10 -1.89
N ALA A 572 1.30 -15.90 -1.76
CA ALA A 572 2.04 -14.65 -1.85
C ALA A 572 3.04 -14.42 -0.70
N LEU A 573 2.90 -15.16 0.42
CA LEU A 573 3.78 -15.07 1.57
C LEU A 573 4.99 -16.02 1.47
N ALA A 574 4.92 -17.05 0.63
CA ALA A 574 5.99 -18.04 0.49
C ALA A 574 7.31 -17.42 -0.02
N PRO A 575 7.32 -16.57 -1.08
CA PRO A 575 8.56 -15.96 -1.55
C PRO A 575 9.31 -15.14 -0.50
N PRO A 576 8.71 -14.16 0.21
CA PRO A 576 9.44 -13.39 1.22
C PRO A 576 9.89 -14.25 2.40
N LEU A 577 9.09 -15.24 2.81
CA LEU A 577 9.46 -16.19 3.87
C LEU A 577 10.73 -16.97 3.48
N ILE A 578 10.77 -17.51 2.25
CA ILE A 578 11.91 -18.25 1.71
C ILE A 578 13.13 -17.35 1.56
N ILE A 579 12.97 -16.16 0.96
CA ILE A 579 14.08 -15.24 0.69
C ILE A 579 14.75 -14.78 2.00
N VAL A 580 13.98 -14.36 3.00
CA VAL A 580 14.55 -13.90 4.28
C VAL A 580 15.21 -15.06 5.03
N THR A 581 14.58 -16.24 5.04
CA THR A 581 15.16 -17.42 5.67
C THR A 581 16.44 -17.87 4.95
N ALA A 582 16.46 -17.83 3.62
CA ALA A 582 17.65 -18.13 2.83
C ALA A 582 18.77 -17.11 3.07
N LEU A 583 18.45 -15.81 3.12
CA LEU A 583 19.43 -14.75 3.38
C LEU A 583 20.09 -14.93 4.76
N THR A 584 19.28 -15.24 5.78
CA THR A 584 19.76 -15.50 7.14
C THR A 584 20.62 -16.76 7.21
N LEU A 585 20.25 -17.82 6.50
CA LEU A 585 21.05 -19.04 6.37
C LEU A 585 22.39 -18.79 5.66
N VAL A 586 22.38 -18.12 4.51
CA VAL A 586 23.60 -17.77 3.75
C VAL A 586 24.55 -16.97 4.63
N ALA A 587 24.03 -16.03 5.41
CA ALA A 587 24.86 -15.24 6.30
C ALA A 587 25.39 -16.05 7.50
N GLY A 588 24.60 -16.98 8.04
CA GLY A 588 25.10 -17.99 9.00
C GLY A 588 26.22 -18.85 8.41
N TRP A 589 26.12 -19.20 7.12
CA TRP A 589 27.11 -20.01 6.42
C TRP A 589 28.41 -19.24 6.19
N LEU A 590 28.32 -18.01 5.68
CA LEU A 590 29.47 -17.11 5.51
C LEU A 590 30.18 -16.83 6.85
N GLY A 591 29.42 -16.62 7.93
CA GLY A 591 29.97 -16.46 9.27
C GLY A 591 30.67 -17.73 9.79
N SER A 592 30.11 -18.90 9.47
CA SER A 592 30.70 -20.19 9.85
C SER A 592 32.01 -20.47 9.11
N ARG A 593 32.16 -20.04 7.86
CA ARG A 593 33.36 -20.27 7.06
C ARG A 593 34.56 -19.54 7.65
N SER A 594 34.41 -18.26 7.96
CA SER A 594 35.45 -17.50 8.64
C SER A 594 35.80 -18.10 10.00
N ALA A 595 34.80 -18.57 10.76
CA ALA A 595 34.98 -19.12 12.09
C ALA A 595 35.66 -20.50 12.11
N ALA A 596 35.47 -21.27 11.02
CA ALA A 596 36.05 -22.60 10.86
C ALA A 596 37.47 -22.57 10.29
N GLU A 597 37.86 -21.50 9.60
CA GLU A 597 39.16 -21.36 8.94
C GLU A 597 40.23 -20.72 9.85
N GLU A 598 39.88 -19.76 10.73
CA GLU A 598 40.86 -19.13 11.65
C GLU A 598 41.41 -20.12 12.71
N PRO A 599 42.74 -20.20 12.93
CA PRO A 599 43.33 -20.95 14.02
C PRO A 599 42.83 -20.44 15.40
N PRO A 600 42.44 -21.33 16.34
CA PRO A 600 41.95 -20.92 17.66
C PRO A 600 42.95 -20.03 18.41
N LEU A 601 44.24 -20.30 18.26
CA LEU A 601 45.34 -19.55 18.87
C LEU A 601 45.44 -18.10 18.38
N GLU A 602 45.21 -17.82 17.09
CA GLU A 602 45.22 -16.45 16.57
C GLU A 602 44.00 -15.66 17.04
N SER A 603 42.83 -16.30 17.09
CA SER A 603 41.60 -15.66 17.58
C SER A 603 41.66 -15.29 19.06
N LEU A 604 42.39 -16.08 19.87
CA LEU A 604 42.61 -15.80 21.29
C LEU A 604 43.75 -14.79 21.52
N ARG A 605 44.80 -14.78 20.67
CA ARG A 605 45.91 -13.81 20.76
C ARG A 605 45.49 -12.38 20.44
N ARG A 606 44.59 -12.17 19.47
CA ARG A 606 44.07 -10.82 19.11
C ARG A 606 43.33 -10.09 20.24
N GLU A 607 42.95 -10.78 21.32
CA GLU A 607 42.37 -10.14 22.52
C GLU A 607 43.41 -9.91 23.64
N SER A 608 44.58 -10.55 23.58
CA SER A 608 45.67 -10.37 24.57
C SER A 608 46.59 -9.18 24.27
N THR A 609 46.51 -8.66 23.04
CA THR A 609 47.19 -7.45 22.54
C THR A 609 46.15 -6.40 22.24
#